data_AF-A0AAD9DDR9-F1
#
_entry.id   AF-A0AAD9DDR9-F1
#
_cell.length_a   1.000
_cell.length_b   1.000
_cell.length_c   1.000
_cell.angle_alpha   90.00
_cell.angle_beta   90.00
_cell.angle_gamma   90.00
#
_symmetry.space_group_name_H-M   'P 1'
#
loop_
_entity.id
_entity.type
_entity.pdbx_description
1 polymer ?
#
loop_
_entity_poly.entity_id
_entity_poly.type
_entity_poly.pdbx_seq_one_letter_code
_entity_poly.pdbx_strand_id
1 'polypeptide(L)'
;MFIVAVWVIIENYLIIYQDEDEVSLDDDMHYVKTRHVKDLKIHTSSFSSIQNATVIELITQSQSVRPRFNATLIVFFHVPKTGGTSIQNNFTSYRGRYNQIKKSIDKWLQQTSHSSDNEVEFVEIHAGSCPSFMQLHKQVASWRKAAEAKGINFFSFTLVREPISFAFSVYNDLCVMRGQCGGGLNAFMEMDWVNKQTQFLNTGWSKFYQGRRRSNRTEDMGPSESEAALLFTKMKSILDWVGPSECLVNDTIPLLKYYIPSIDVDNFSSSNVVKKDLDGILYKSMLSHNELDYLHSIMRLDTMLYQNVVNHYGSSCFACASPVSSFSGP
;
A
#
# COMPACT_ATOMS: atom_id res chain seq x y z
N MET A 1 -43.25 37.98 -14.67
CA MET A 1 -43.48 36.78 -15.51
C MET A 1 -42.23 36.60 -16.36
N PHE A 2 -41.26 35.82 -15.87
CA PHE A 2 -39.97 35.61 -16.52
C PHE A 2 -39.99 34.27 -17.24
N ILE A 3 -39.75 34.30 -18.55
CA ILE A 3 -39.52 33.11 -19.37
C ILE A 3 -38.03 32.80 -19.27
N VAL A 4 -37.69 31.66 -18.69
CA VAL A 4 -36.33 31.11 -18.69
C VAL A 4 -36.22 30.18 -19.91
N ALA A 5 -35.35 30.55 -20.85
CA ALA A 5 -34.96 29.67 -21.95
C ALA A 5 -33.82 28.77 -21.48
N VAL A 6 -34.03 27.45 -21.60
CA VAL A 6 -33.01 26.42 -21.37
C VAL A 6 -32.36 26.11 -22.72
N TRP A 7 -31.05 26.29 -22.81
CA TRP A 7 -30.23 25.79 -23.92
C TRP A 7 -29.72 24.39 -23.59
N VAL A 8 -30.00 23.45 -24.49
CA VAL A 8 -29.42 22.11 -24.51
C VAL A 8 -28.30 22.12 -25.55
N ILE A 9 -27.07 21.85 -25.13
CA ILE A 9 -25.94 21.58 -26.03
C ILE A 9 -25.67 20.08 -25.97
N ILE A 10 -25.81 19.42 -27.13
CA ILE A 10 -25.35 18.06 -27.38
C ILE A 10 -24.07 18.20 -28.21
N GLU A 11 -22.92 17.81 -27.66
CA GLU A 11 -21.70 17.62 -28.45
C GLU A 11 -21.43 16.14 -28.66
N ASN A 12 -21.37 15.76 -29.94
CA ASN A 12 -20.92 14.47 -30.44
C ASN A 12 -19.38 14.40 -30.33
N TYR A 13 -18.85 13.29 -29.82
CA TYR A 13 -17.44 12.92 -30.06
C TYR A 13 -17.36 11.60 -30.81
N LEU A 14 -16.75 11.71 -31.99
CA LEU A 14 -16.22 10.65 -32.83
C LEU A 14 -14.98 10.06 -32.12
N ILE A 15 -15.01 8.77 -31.77
CA ILE A 15 -13.83 8.04 -31.28
C ILE A 15 -13.27 7.25 -32.46
N ILE A 16 -12.07 7.63 -32.91
CA ILE A 16 -11.25 6.85 -33.84
C ILE A 16 -10.43 5.88 -32.99
N TYR A 17 -10.59 4.58 -33.21
CA TYR A 17 -9.68 3.57 -32.67
C TYR A 17 -8.44 3.50 -33.58
N GLN A 18 -7.26 3.69 -33.00
CA GLN A 18 -6.02 3.17 -33.58
C GLN A 18 -5.66 1.90 -32.79
N ASP A 19 -5.58 0.79 -33.52
CA ASP A 19 -4.95 -0.45 -33.06
C ASP A 19 -3.44 -0.18 -32.90
N GLU A 20 -2.96 -0.29 -31.67
CA GLU A 20 -1.55 -0.58 -31.42
C GLU A 20 -1.47 -2.02 -30.89
N ASP A 21 -0.80 -2.87 -31.65
CA ASP A 21 -0.41 -4.22 -31.26
C ASP A 21 0.55 -4.16 -30.06
N GLU A 22 -0.01 -4.17 -28.84
CA GLU A 22 0.76 -4.46 -27.64
C GLU A 22 0.99 -5.98 -27.53
N VAL A 23 2.24 -6.39 -27.72
CA VAL A 23 2.74 -7.72 -27.35
C VAL A 23 2.59 -7.87 -25.83
N SER A 24 1.52 -8.55 -25.40
CA SER A 24 1.30 -8.90 -24.01
C SER A 24 2.30 -9.98 -23.59
N LEU A 25 3.23 -9.64 -22.71
CA LEU A 25 3.89 -10.62 -21.85
C LEU A 25 2.96 -10.91 -20.67
N ASP A 26 1.94 -11.72 -20.93
CA ASP A 26 1.16 -12.41 -19.90
C ASP A 26 2.05 -13.53 -19.32
N ASP A 27 2.62 -13.29 -18.13
CA ASP A 27 3.18 -14.34 -17.29
C ASP A 27 2.44 -14.33 -15.93
N ASP A 28 1.22 -14.86 -15.96
CA ASP A 28 0.51 -15.33 -14.77
C ASP A 28 1.24 -16.56 -14.22
N MET A 29 2.30 -16.31 -13.44
CA MET A 29 3.05 -17.36 -12.76
C MET A 29 2.29 -17.86 -11.52
N HIS A 30 1.38 -18.82 -11.73
CA HIS A 30 0.81 -19.63 -10.66
C HIS A 30 1.84 -20.63 -10.13
N TYR A 31 2.31 -20.44 -8.89
CA TYR A 31 3.08 -21.45 -8.17
C TYR A 31 2.37 -21.80 -6.86
N VAL A 32 1.67 -22.93 -6.84
CA VAL A 32 1.11 -23.54 -5.61
C VAL A 32 2.08 -24.62 -5.15
N LYS A 33 2.69 -24.43 -3.98
CA LYS A 33 3.46 -25.47 -3.30
C LYS A 33 3.03 -25.53 -1.85
N THR A 34 2.22 -26.53 -1.52
CA THR A 34 1.89 -26.92 -0.15
C THR A 34 3.03 -27.74 0.44
N ARG A 35 3.45 -27.40 1.66
CA ARG A 35 4.26 -28.29 2.51
C ARG A 35 3.83 -28.16 3.97
N HIS A 36 3.60 -29.31 4.57
CA HIS A 36 3.49 -29.50 6.01
C HIS A 36 4.86 -29.34 6.67
N VAL A 37 4.92 -28.57 7.76
CA VAL A 37 6.06 -28.59 8.69
C VAL A 37 5.49 -28.77 10.10
N LYS A 38 6.01 -29.79 10.78
CA LYS A 38 5.75 -30.10 12.18
C LYS A 38 6.68 -29.28 13.07
N ASP A 39 6.10 -28.74 14.13
CA ASP A 39 6.65 -28.38 15.44
C ASP A 39 8.07 -27.78 15.49
N LEU A 40 8.12 -26.45 15.60
CA LEU A 40 9.28 -25.74 16.16
C LEU A 40 8.80 -24.76 17.25
N LYS A 41 9.07 -25.09 18.52
CA LYS A 41 8.80 -24.20 19.66
C LYS A 41 9.87 -23.12 19.71
N ILE A 42 9.47 -21.86 19.54
CA ILE A 42 10.32 -20.69 19.79
C ILE A 42 9.85 -20.03 21.09
N HIS A 43 10.78 -19.88 22.03
CA HIS A 43 10.57 -19.08 23.24
C HIS A 43 10.59 -17.59 22.87
N THR A 44 9.46 -16.91 23.05
CA THR A 44 9.38 -15.45 23.05
C THR A 44 9.60 -14.95 24.47
N SER A 45 10.68 -14.20 24.69
CA SER A 45 10.91 -13.45 25.93
C SER A 45 9.92 -12.29 26.02
N SER A 46 9.32 -12.13 27.20
CA SER A 46 8.34 -11.11 27.56
C SER A 46 8.75 -9.69 27.16
N PHE A 47 8.00 -9.09 26.24
CA PHE A 47 8.08 -7.67 25.91
C PHE A 47 7.26 -6.83 26.92
N SER A 48 7.85 -5.74 27.40
CA SER A 48 7.32 -4.86 28.44
C SER A 48 6.08 -4.07 28.02
N SER A 49 5.09 -4.02 28.90
CA SER A 49 3.69 -3.60 28.73
C SER A 49 3.41 -2.09 28.69
N ILE A 50 4.41 -1.20 28.66
CA ILE A 50 4.21 0.20 29.08
C ILE A 50 4.01 1.19 27.91
N GLN A 51 4.27 0.83 26.64
CA GLN A 51 4.10 1.75 25.49
C GLN A 51 2.90 1.44 24.56
N ASN A 52 2.24 0.28 24.71
CA ASN A 52 1.04 -0.05 23.92
C ASN A 52 -0.24 0.64 24.41
N ALA A 53 -0.18 1.41 25.50
CA ALA A 53 -1.36 1.96 26.15
C ALA A 53 -2.04 3.05 25.30
N THR A 54 -1.31 3.92 24.62
CA THR A 54 -1.91 5.14 24.02
C THR A 54 -2.79 4.90 22.79
N VAL A 55 -2.39 4.04 21.84
CA VAL A 55 -3.20 3.76 20.64
C VAL A 55 -4.40 2.89 21.00
N ILE A 56 -4.18 1.87 21.84
CA ILE A 56 -5.26 1.00 22.29
C ILE A 56 -6.22 1.79 23.18
N GLU A 57 -5.77 2.65 24.10
CA GLU A 57 -6.66 3.49 24.93
C GLU A 57 -7.46 4.49 24.10
N LEU A 58 -6.91 5.09 23.04
CA LEU A 58 -7.69 5.95 22.14
C LEU A 58 -8.77 5.14 21.40
N ILE A 59 -8.42 3.95 20.90
CA ILE A 59 -9.38 3.05 20.26
C ILE A 59 -10.42 2.57 21.29
N THR A 60 -10.02 2.23 22.50
CA THR A 60 -10.87 1.70 23.58
C THR A 60 -11.74 2.77 24.23
N GLN A 61 -11.30 4.02 24.36
CA GLN A 61 -12.18 5.12 24.78
C GLN A 61 -13.25 5.42 23.73
N SER A 62 -12.97 5.19 22.44
CA SER A 62 -13.99 5.24 21.39
C SER A 62 -14.94 4.02 21.35
N GLN A 63 -14.60 2.91 22.04
CA GLN A 63 -15.38 1.66 21.97
C GLN A 63 -16.71 1.72 22.71
N SER A 64 -16.95 2.68 23.62
CA SER A 64 -18.20 2.71 24.40
C SER A 64 -19.42 3.14 23.57
N VAL A 65 -19.22 3.69 22.37
CA VAL A 65 -20.30 4.01 21.41
C VAL A 65 -19.85 3.63 20.00
N ARG A 66 -19.62 2.34 19.74
CA ARG A 66 -19.52 1.87 18.36
C ARG A 66 -20.85 2.11 17.66
N PRO A 67 -20.91 2.86 16.55
CA PRO A 67 -22.07 2.79 15.69
C PRO A 67 -22.17 1.31 15.25
N ARG A 68 -23.30 0.66 15.57
CA ARG A 68 -23.53 -0.72 15.15
C ARG A 68 -23.81 -0.67 13.66
N PHE A 69 -22.79 -0.96 12.87
CA PHE A 69 -22.93 -1.18 11.43
C PHE A 69 -23.17 -2.67 11.19
N ASN A 70 -24.11 -2.98 10.30
CA ASN A 70 -24.43 -4.38 9.99
C ASN A 70 -23.35 -5.03 9.12
N ALA A 71 -22.59 -4.23 8.36
CA ALA A 71 -21.50 -4.69 7.53
C ALA A 71 -20.34 -3.68 7.48
N THR A 72 -19.15 -4.16 7.11
CA THR A 72 -17.96 -3.34 6.90
C THR A 72 -17.31 -3.65 5.55
N LEU A 73 -17.08 -2.64 4.72
CA LEU A 73 -16.25 -2.72 3.52
C LEU A 73 -14.85 -2.18 3.81
N ILE A 74 -13.84 -3.00 3.51
CA ILE A 74 -12.44 -2.66 3.72
C ILE A 74 -11.72 -2.62 2.38
N VAL A 75 -11.09 -1.49 2.07
CA VAL A 75 -10.34 -1.28 0.82
C VAL A 75 -8.87 -1.05 1.13
N PHE A 76 -8.03 -2.01 0.75
CA PHE A 76 -6.58 -1.94 0.92
C PHE A 76 -5.89 -1.56 -0.40
N PHE A 77 -5.28 -0.38 -0.45
CA PHE A 77 -4.39 0.02 -1.55
C PHE A 77 -3.00 -0.58 -1.30
N HIS A 78 -2.66 -1.67 -1.97
CA HIS A 78 -1.42 -2.38 -1.68
C HIS A 78 -0.25 -1.80 -2.50
N VAL A 79 0.64 -1.07 -1.81
CA VAL A 79 1.95 -0.69 -2.33
C VAL A 79 2.86 -1.92 -2.29
N PRO A 80 3.55 -2.29 -3.38
CA PRO A 80 4.36 -3.50 -3.41
C PRO A 80 5.38 -3.56 -2.27
N LYS A 81 5.60 -4.74 -1.67
CA LYS A 81 6.67 -4.94 -0.67
C LYS A 81 6.53 -4.12 0.62
N THR A 82 5.33 -3.61 0.92
CA THR A 82 4.96 -2.93 2.19
C THR A 82 4.20 -3.84 3.16
N GLY A 83 4.28 -5.16 2.99
CA GLY A 83 3.69 -6.13 3.91
C GLY A 83 2.30 -6.65 3.53
N GLY A 84 1.81 -6.36 2.31
CA GLY A 84 0.48 -6.82 1.89
C GLY A 84 0.33 -8.34 1.84
N THR A 85 1.39 -9.12 1.59
CA THR A 85 1.31 -10.60 1.72
C THR A 85 0.98 -11.04 3.14
N SER A 86 1.54 -10.38 4.16
CA SER A 86 1.22 -10.69 5.56
C SER A 86 -0.23 -10.36 5.88
N ILE A 87 -0.76 -9.25 5.35
CA ILE A 87 -2.19 -8.91 5.47
C ILE A 87 -3.05 -9.95 4.76
N GLN A 88 -2.78 -10.22 3.48
CA GLN A 88 -3.52 -11.16 2.64
C GLN A 88 -3.67 -12.55 3.24
N ASN A 89 -2.63 -13.08 3.89
CA ASN A 89 -2.68 -14.43 4.45
C ASN A 89 -3.76 -14.61 5.54
N ASN A 90 -4.32 -13.51 6.05
CA ASN A 90 -5.40 -13.51 7.03
C ASN A 90 -6.79 -13.38 6.40
N PHE A 91 -6.86 -13.23 5.07
CA PHE A 91 -8.10 -13.01 4.34
C PHE A 91 -8.23 -14.00 3.19
N THR A 92 -9.43 -14.52 3.00
CA THR A 92 -9.83 -15.07 1.70
C THR A 92 -10.05 -13.91 0.73
N SER A 93 -8.98 -13.21 0.37
CA SER A 93 -9.10 -11.99 -0.44
C SER A 93 -9.47 -12.31 -1.87
N TYR A 94 -10.44 -11.57 -2.41
CA TYR A 94 -10.69 -11.57 -3.85
C TYR A 94 -9.53 -10.88 -4.56
N ARG A 95 -8.84 -11.62 -5.42
CA ARG A 95 -7.86 -11.07 -6.36
C ARG A 95 -8.45 -11.08 -7.76
N GLY A 96 -8.35 -9.96 -8.45
CA GLY A 96 -8.82 -9.85 -9.83
C GLY A 96 -8.30 -8.59 -10.49
N ARG A 97 -8.58 -8.47 -11.79
CA ARG A 97 -8.33 -7.23 -12.53
C ARG A 97 -9.17 -6.10 -11.92
N TYR A 98 -8.70 -4.85 -11.97
CA TYR A 98 -9.41 -3.71 -11.38
C TYR A 98 -10.90 -3.63 -11.75
N ASN A 99 -11.26 -3.87 -13.02
CA ASN A 99 -12.66 -3.85 -13.44
C ASN A 99 -13.53 -4.92 -12.76
N GLN A 100 -12.94 -6.08 -12.43
CA GLN A 100 -13.63 -7.12 -11.66
C GLN A 100 -13.78 -6.71 -10.21
N ILE A 101 -12.73 -6.15 -9.60
CA ILE A 101 -12.76 -5.61 -8.24
C ILE A 101 -13.83 -4.52 -8.11
N LYS A 102 -13.84 -3.55 -9.04
CA LYS A 102 -14.84 -2.46 -9.07
C LYS A 102 -16.25 -3.03 -9.18
N LYS A 103 -16.49 -3.97 -10.10
CA LYS A 103 -17.79 -4.63 -10.24
C LYS A 103 -18.19 -5.40 -8.97
N SER A 104 -17.24 -6.03 -8.29
CA SER A 104 -17.48 -6.74 -7.03
C SER A 104 -17.93 -5.77 -5.94
N ILE A 105 -17.18 -4.67 -5.71
CA ILE A 105 -17.55 -3.63 -4.74
C ILE A 105 -18.91 -3.03 -5.10
N ASP A 106 -19.12 -2.63 -6.35
CA ASP A 106 -20.37 -2.00 -6.78
C ASP A 106 -21.57 -2.96 -6.57
N LYS A 107 -21.40 -4.25 -6.87
CA LYS A 107 -22.42 -5.28 -6.65
C LYS A 107 -22.68 -5.51 -5.15
N TRP A 108 -21.64 -5.62 -4.35
CA TRP A 108 -21.75 -5.81 -2.90
C TRP A 108 -22.44 -4.61 -2.24
N LEU A 109 -22.05 -3.39 -2.62
CA LEU A 109 -22.72 -2.15 -2.20
C LEU A 109 -24.14 -2.01 -2.75
N GLN A 110 -24.58 -2.77 -3.75
CA GLN A 110 -25.95 -2.74 -4.26
C GLN A 110 -26.88 -3.72 -3.54
N GLN A 111 -26.35 -4.69 -2.79
CA GLN A 111 -27.16 -5.63 -2.01
C GLN A 111 -28.11 -4.89 -1.07
N THR A 112 -29.34 -5.38 -0.97
CA THR A 112 -30.40 -4.80 -0.14
C THR A 112 -30.32 -5.28 1.30
N SER A 113 -29.65 -6.41 1.54
CA SER A 113 -29.43 -7.01 2.85
C SER A 113 -28.06 -7.70 2.88
N HIS A 114 -27.27 -7.41 3.92
CA HIS A 114 -26.10 -8.22 4.28
C HIS A 114 -26.56 -9.36 5.18
N SER A 115 -26.06 -10.56 4.89
CA SER A 115 -26.66 -11.82 5.35
C SER A 115 -26.36 -12.15 6.82
N SER A 116 -25.39 -11.45 7.42
CA SER A 116 -24.96 -11.65 8.79
C SER A 116 -24.67 -10.32 9.48
N ASP A 117 -25.00 -10.23 10.77
CA ASP A 117 -24.49 -9.16 11.63
C ASP A 117 -22.96 -9.19 11.61
N ASN A 118 -22.34 -8.06 11.23
CA ASN A 118 -20.89 -7.89 11.07
C ASN A 118 -20.28 -8.60 9.86
N GLU A 119 -20.99 -8.66 8.73
CA GLU A 119 -20.39 -9.09 7.45
C GLU A 119 -19.20 -8.17 7.10
N VAL A 120 -18.05 -8.74 6.74
CA VAL A 120 -16.87 -7.97 6.33
C VAL A 120 -16.47 -8.37 4.92
N GLU A 121 -16.44 -7.39 4.01
CA GLU A 121 -15.87 -7.53 2.67
C GLU A 121 -14.49 -6.88 2.65
N PHE A 122 -13.45 -7.69 2.40
CA PHE A 122 -12.07 -7.21 2.28
C PHE A 122 -11.63 -7.22 0.81
N VAL A 123 -11.34 -6.04 0.28
CA VAL A 123 -10.90 -5.84 -1.09
C VAL A 123 -9.50 -5.26 -1.12
N GLU A 124 -8.63 -5.92 -1.87
CA GLU A 124 -7.30 -5.42 -2.13
C GLU A 124 -7.19 -4.91 -3.56
N ILE A 125 -6.71 -3.67 -3.69
CA ILE A 125 -6.32 -3.07 -4.95
C ILE A 125 -4.80 -3.18 -5.05
N HIS A 126 -4.36 -4.27 -5.67
CA HIS A 126 -2.96 -4.61 -5.87
C HIS A 126 -2.43 -4.13 -7.22
N ALA A 127 -1.11 -4.06 -7.36
CA ALA A 127 -0.36 -3.81 -8.59
C ALA A 127 -0.80 -4.61 -9.85
N GLY A 128 -0.24 -4.22 -11.00
CA GLY A 128 -0.50 -4.79 -12.33
C GLY A 128 -1.29 -3.80 -13.19
N SER A 129 -2.45 -4.21 -13.69
CA SER A 129 -3.35 -3.35 -14.46
C SER A 129 -4.23 -2.42 -13.59
N CYS A 130 -3.93 -2.28 -12.30
CA CYS A 130 -4.74 -1.47 -11.39
C CYS A 130 -4.35 0.00 -11.48
N PRO A 131 -5.33 0.92 -11.50
CA PRO A 131 -5.04 2.35 -11.49
C PRO A 131 -4.35 2.77 -10.20
N SER A 132 -3.59 3.87 -10.27
CA SER A 132 -2.92 4.47 -9.13
C SER A 132 -3.92 4.97 -8.07
N PHE A 133 -3.45 5.23 -6.86
CA PHE A 133 -4.29 5.88 -5.84
C PHE A 133 -4.85 7.22 -6.36
N MET A 134 -4.02 8.01 -7.04
CA MET A 134 -4.43 9.29 -7.60
C MET A 134 -5.48 9.15 -8.72
N GLN A 135 -5.51 8.03 -9.43
CA GLN A 135 -6.59 7.74 -10.38
C GLN A 135 -7.88 7.25 -9.67
N LEU A 136 -7.75 6.62 -8.51
CA LEU A 136 -8.88 5.99 -7.79
C LEU A 136 -9.54 6.85 -6.71
N HIS A 137 -8.88 7.90 -6.22
CA HIS A 137 -9.35 8.65 -5.04
C HIS A 137 -10.82 9.12 -5.14
N LYS A 138 -11.29 9.53 -6.33
CA LYS A 138 -12.70 9.90 -6.56
C LYS A 138 -13.65 8.70 -6.46
N GLN A 139 -13.25 7.56 -6.99
CA GLN A 139 -14.03 6.32 -6.92
C GLN A 139 -14.14 5.84 -5.46
N VAL A 140 -13.07 5.95 -4.68
CA VAL A 140 -13.09 5.62 -3.24
C VAL A 140 -14.06 6.51 -2.48
N ALA A 141 -14.03 7.83 -2.74
CA ALA A 141 -14.99 8.76 -2.15
C ALA A 141 -16.44 8.39 -2.52
N SER A 142 -16.67 7.94 -3.76
CA SER A 142 -17.98 7.46 -4.19
C SER A 142 -18.42 6.19 -3.45
N TRP A 143 -17.53 5.21 -3.28
CA TRP A 143 -17.82 3.99 -2.53
C TRP A 143 -18.11 4.28 -1.05
N ARG A 144 -17.35 5.18 -0.43
CA ARG A 144 -17.60 5.63 0.95
C ARG A 144 -19.01 6.21 1.10
N LYS A 145 -19.41 7.13 0.21
CA LYS A 145 -20.76 7.72 0.22
C LYS A 145 -21.86 6.68 0.02
N ALA A 146 -21.63 5.71 -0.87
CA ALA A 146 -22.59 4.63 -1.12
C ALA A 146 -22.72 3.68 0.09
N ALA A 147 -21.61 3.37 0.76
CA ALA A 147 -21.61 2.60 2.00
C ALA A 147 -22.35 3.33 3.13
N GLU A 148 -22.06 4.62 3.32
CA GLU A 148 -22.72 5.48 4.31
C GLU A 148 -24.24 5.53 4.11
N ALA A 149 -24.70 5.72 2.86
CA ALA A 149 -26.12 5.73 2.52
C ALA A 149 -26.87 4.42 2.86
N LYS A 150 -26.13 3.34 3.10
CA LYS A 150 -26.67 2.01 3.47
C LYS A 150 -26.38 1.61 4.91
N GLY A 151 -25.78 2.49 5.71
CA GLY A 151 -25.36 2.14 7.07
C GLY A 151 -24.29 1.04 7.09
N ILE A 152 -23.43 1.02 6.07
CA ILE A 152 -22.27 0.14 5.98
C ILE A 152 -21.05 0.93 6.44
N ASN A 153 -20.25 0.35 7.32
CA ASN A 153 -18.98 0.93 7.70
C ASN A 153 -17.99 0.84 6.54
N PHE A 154 -17.22 1.90 6.29
CA PHE A 154 -16.22 1.91 5.23
C PHE A 154 -14.86 2.25 5.82
N PHE A 155 -13.87 1.41 5.56
CA PHE A 155 -12.49 1.63 5.99
C PHE A 155 -11.53 1.45 4.81
N SER A 156 -10.79 2.49 4.45
CA SER A 156 -9.75 2.42 3.44
C SER A 156 -8.38 2.73 4.01
N PHE A 157 -7.39 1.94 3.59
CA PHE A 157 -6.04 2.12 4.08
C PHE A 157 -4.98 1.75 3.04
N THR A 158 -3.75 2.18 3.29
CA THR A 158 -2.56 1.75 2.56
C THR A 158 -1.38 1.58 3.52
N LEU A 159 -0.31 1.01 3.01
CA LEU A 159 0.96 0.88 3.73
C LEU A 159 2.08 1.51 2.91
N VAL A 160 2.92 2.29 3.57
CA VAL A 160 4.19 2.80 3.05
C VAL A 160 5.34 2.16 3.83
N ARG A 161 6.57 2.32 3.34
CA ARG A 161 7.76 1.77 3.99
C ARG A 161 8.90 2.77 3.98
N GLU A 162 9.85 2.64 4.90
CA GLU A 162 11.05 3.47 4.88
C GLU A 162 11.72 3.35 3.51
N PRO A 163 12.04 4.46 2.82
CA PRO A 163 12.37 4.43 1.39
C PRO A 163 13.53 3.50 1.02
N ILE A 164 14.62 3.51 1.79
CA ILE A 164 15.78 2.64 1.50
C ILE A 164 15.42 1.17 1.76
N SER A 165 14.73 0.90 2.88
CA SER A 165 14.23 -0.45 3.20
C SER A 165 13.24 -0.98 2.16
N PHE A 166 12.44 -0.09 1.57
CA PHE A 166 11.58 -0.41 0.42
C PHE A 166 12.40 -0.81 -0.80
N ALA A 167 13.41 -0.01 -1.18
CA ALA A 167 14.29 -0.29 -2.32
C ALA A 167 14.97 -1.67 -2.18
N PHE A 168 15.56 -1.98 -1.01
CA PHE A 168 16.15 -3.30 -0.76
C PHE A 168 15.12 -4.44 -0.87
N SER A 169 13.91 -4.23 -0.34
CA SER A 169 12.85 -5.25 -0.40
C SER A 169 12.43 -5.54 -1.84
N VAL A 170 12.30 -4.52 -2.68
CA VAL A 170 12.00 -4.65 -4.11
C VAL A 170 13.16 -5.31 -4.85
N TYR A 171 14.40 -4.87 -4.62
CA TYR A 171 15.59 -5.44 -5.24
C TYR A 171 15.77 -6.91 -4.90
N ASN A 172 15.71 -7.27 -3.62
CA ASN A 172 15.88 -8.65 -3.19
C ASN A 172 14.78 -9.55 -3.78
N ASP A 173 13.55 -9.06 -3.91
CA ASP A 173 12.47 -9.82 -4.56
C ASP A 173 12.73 -10.05 -6.05
N LEU A 174 13.06 -9.00 -6.79
CA LEU A 174 13.15 -9.05 -8.25
C LEU A 174 14.50 -9.60 -8.73
N CYS A 175 15.59 -9.12 -8.15
CA CYS A 175 16.94 -9.39 -8.63
C CYS A 175 17.52 -10.65 -8.00
N VAL A 176 17.43 -10.77 -6.67
CA VAL A 176 18.03 -11.90 -5.95
C VAL A 176 17.13 -13.13 -6.03
N MET A 177 15.87 -13.01 -5.65
CA MET A 177 14.95 -14.15 -5.57
C MET A 177 14.41 -14.60 -6.94
N ARG A 178 14.11 -13.66 -7.84
CA ARG A 178 13.57 -13.97 -9.19
C ARG A 178 14.61 -13.92 -10.31
N GLY A 179 15.86 -13.54 -10.02
CA GLY A 179 16.95 -13.52 -11.02
C GLY A 179 16.73 -12.54 -12.18
N GLN A 180 15.94 -11.48 -12.01
CA GLN A 180 15.55 -10.58 -13.12
C GLN A 180 16.57 -9.46 -13.39
N CYS A 181 17.65 -9.38 -12.62
CA CYS A 181 18.67 -8.32 -12.71
C CYS A 181 20.05 -8.89 -12.36
N GLY A 182 21.10 -8.07 -12.55
CA GLY A 182 22.41 -8.36 -11.97
C GLY A 182 22.32 -8.41 -10.44
N GLY A 183 23.08 -9.31 -9.82
CA GLY A 183 23.17 -9.45 -8.36
C GLY A 183 24.22 -8.53 -7.75
N GLY A 184 24.11 -8.28 -6.44
CA GLY A 184 25.10 -7.55 -5.66
C GLY A 184 24.84 -6.05 -5.53
N LEU A 185 25.61 -5.41 -4.65
CA LEU A 185 25.40 -4.02 -4.27
C LEU A 185 25.57 -3.04 -5.43
N ASN A 186 26.54 -3.27 -6.32
CA ASN A 186 26.75 -2.39 -7.49
C ASN A 186 25.51 -2.36 -8.39
N ALA A 187 24.92 -3.52 -8.68
CA ALA A 187 23.70 -3.60 -9.48
C ALA A 187 22.50 -2.94 -8.77
N PHE A 188 22.43 -3.03 -7.44
CA PHE A 188 21.46 -2.28 -6.65
C PHE A 188 21.65 -0.76 -6.80
N MET A 189 22.88 -0.26 -6.71
CA MET A 189 23.18 1.19 -6.83
C MET A 189 22.96 1.73 -8.25
N GLU A 190 23.03 0.87 -9.26
CA GLU A 190 22.76 1.23 -10.65
C GLU A 190 21.27 1.35 -10.98
N MET A 191 20.38 0.79 -10.15
CA MET A 191 18.93 0.88 -10.35
C MET A 191 18.42 2.30 -10.15
N ASP A 192 17.37 2.63 -10.88
CA ASP A 192 16.62 3.86 -10.69
C ASP A 192 15.71 3.73 -9.45
N TRP A 193 16.12 4.35 -8.34
CA TRP A 193 15.34 4.41 -7.10
C TRP A 193 14.59 5.72 -6.91
N VAL A 194 14.55 6.60 -7.92
CA VAL A 194 13.97 7.95 -7.77
C VAL A 194 12.50 7.86 -7.39
N ASN A 195 12.20 8.16 -6.11
CA ASN A 195 10.86 8.34 -5.54
C ASN A 195 9.83 7.28 -5.94
N LYS A 196 10.22 6.00 -5.91
CA LYS A 196 9.43 4.89 -6.46
C LYS A 196 8.10 4.67 -5.75
N GLN A 197 7.99 4.88 -4.43
CA GLN A 197 6.71 4.75 -3.73
C GLN A 197 5.73 5.85 -4.14
N THR A 198 6.21 7.10 -4.20
CA THR A 198 5.45 8.26 -4.66
C THR A 198 5.03 8.10 -6.12
N GLN A 199 5.94 7.62 -6.99
CA GLN A 199 5.66 7.34 -8.39
C GLN A 199 4.56 6.27 -8.54
N PHE A 200 4.63 5.18 -7.77
CA PHE A 200 3.62 4.12 -7.78
C PHE A 200 2.24 4.65 -7.37
N LEU A 201 2.16 5.39 -6.27
CA LEU A 201 0.89 5.93 -5.77
C LEU A 201 0.29 7.00 -6.70
N ASN A 202 1.14 7.77 -7.39
CA ASN A 202 0.69 8.81 -8.31
C ASN A 202 0.30 8.25 -9.69
N THR A 203 1.10 7.35 -10.25
CA THR A 203 1.00 6.94 -11.67
C THR A 203 0.72 5.46 -11.90
N GLY A 204 0.79 4.63 -10.85
CA GLY A 204 0.47 3.21 -10.90
C GLY A 204 1.67 2.33 -11.28
N TRP A 205 1.38 1.07 -11.61
CA TRP A 205 2.40 0.04 -11.83
C TRP A 205 3.17 0.20 -13.14
N SER A 206 2.53 0.72 -14.20
CA SER A 206 3.13 0.83 -15.54
C SER A 206 4.43 1.64 -15.51
N LYS A 207 4.43 2.79 -14.84
CA LYS A 207 5.64 3.61 -14.69
C LYS A 207 6.63 3.08 -13.65
N PHE A 208 6.14 2.43 -12.60
CA PHE A 208 7.01 1.88 -11.55
C PHE A 208 8.02 0.85 -12.08
N TYR A 209 7.64 -0.01 -13.04
CA TYR A 209 8.53 -1.05 -13.57
C TYR A 209 9.32 -0.67 -14.84
N GLN A 210 8.95 0.40 -15.55
CA GLN A 210 9.60 0.75 -16.83
C GLN A 210 11.05 1.26 -16.68
N GLY A 211 11.49 1.62 -15.47
CA GLY A 211 12.83 2.17 -15.19
C GLY A 211 14.00 1.18 -15.05
N ARG A 212 13.90 -0.07 -15.54
CA ARG A 212 14.90 -1.13 -15.22
C ARG A 212 16.33 -0.89 -15.72
N ARG A 213 16.56 0.04 -16.66
CA ARG A 213 17.91 0.44 -17.09
C ARG A 213 17.95 1.94 -17.36
N ARG A 214 19.02 2.60 -16.90
CA ARG A 214 19.40 4.00 -17.18
C ARG A 214 19.70 4.29 -18.68
N SER A 215 18.92 3.75 -19.61
CA SER A 215 19.10 4.04 -21.03
C SER A 215 18.51 5.42 -21.33
N ASN A 216 19.35 6.48 -21.31
CA ASN A 216 19.19 7.82 -21.89
C ASN A 216 17.82 8.54 -21.78
N ARG A 217 16.87 8.07 -20.96
CA ARG A 217 15.55 8.69 -20.83
C ARG A 217 15.65 9.86 -19.87
N THR A 218 15.88 11.04 -20.43
CA THR A 218 15.70 12.34 -19.77
C THR A 218 14.23 12.64 -19.43
N GLU A 219 13.29 11.77 -19.80
CA GLU A 219 11.84 12.05 -19.76
C GLU A 219 11.07 11.41 -18.62
N ASP A 220 11.60 10.41 -17.90
CA ASP A 220 10.91 9.88 -16.71
C ASP A 220 11.35 10.65 -15.46
N MET A 221 11.10 11.96 -15.48
CA MET A 221 11.15 12.75 -14.26
C MET A 221 10.02 12.24 -13.38
N GLY A 222 10.36 11.62 -12.25
CA GLY A 222 9.40 11.21 -11.24
C GLY A 222 8.47 12.36 -10.81
N PRO A 223 7.50 12.10 -9.92
CA PRO A 223 6.57 13.13 -9.49
C PRO A 223 7.30 14.39 -9.01
N SER A 224 6.77 15.56 -9.34
CA SER A 224 7.23 16.83 -8.80
C SER A 224 6.89 16.96 -7.31
N GLU A 225 7.52 17.91 -6.61
CA GLU A 225 7.20 18.20 -5.20
C GLU A 225 5.71 18.56 -5.00
N SER A 226 5.12 19.31 -5.94
CA SER A 226 3.72 19.71 -5.86
C SER A 226 2.77 18.52 -6.04
N GLU A 227 3.10 17.59 -6.93
CA GLU A 227 2.37 16.33 -7.08
C GLU A 227 2.49 15.43 -5.86
N ALA A 228 3.68 15.35 -5.25
CA ALA A 228 3.87 14.59 -4.00
C ALA A 228 3.08 15.20 -2.83
N ALA A 229 3.06 16.53 -2.71
CA ALA A 229 2.26 17.24 -1.71
C ALA A 229 0.76 17.06 -1.93
N LEU A 230 0.31 17.10 -3.19
CA LEU A 230 -1.08 16.82 -3.56
C LEU A 230 -1.46 15.37 -3.24
N LEU A 231 -0.58 14.41 -3.56
CA LEU A 231 -0.77 13.00 -3.23
C LEU A 231 -1.01 12.82 -1.73
N PHE A 232 -0.13 13.35 -0.88
CA PHE A 232 -0.29 13.24 0.57
C PHE A 232 -1.59 13.92 1.06
N THR A 233 -1.92 15.09 0.52
CA THR A 233 -3.20 15.78 0.81
C THR A 233 -4.40 14.90 0.47
N LYS A 234 -4.37 14.21 -0.68
CA LYS A 234 -5.44 13.29 -1.08
C LYS A 234 -5.49 12.05 -0.19
N MET A 235 -4.35 11.46 0.15
CA MET A 235 -4.28 10.33 1.09
C MET A 235 -4.93 10.69 2.42
N LYS A 236 -4.53 11.81 3.03
CA LYS A 236 -5.12 12.32 4.27
C LYS A 236 -6.64 12.52 4.20
N SER A 237 -7.16 12.99 3.07
CA SER A 237 -8.59 13.27 2.92
C SER A 237 -9.46 12.03 2.62
N ILE A 238 -8.86 10.94 2.11
CA ILE A 238 -9.61 9.79 1.57
C ILE A 238 -9.36 8.50 2.34
N LEU A 239 -8.15 8.31 2.87
CA LEU A 239 -7.75 7.10 3.59
C LEU A 239 -7.92 7.30 5.10
N ASP A 240 -8.57 6.33 5.73
CA ASP A 240 -8.74 6.30 7.19
C ASP A 240 -7.41 5.98 7.89
N TRP A 241 -6.51 5.25 7.23
CA TRP A 241 -5.20 4.88 7.76
C TRP A 241 -4.12 4.80 6.68
N VAL A 242 -2.93 5.30 7.00
CA VAL A 242 -1.71 5.04 6.24
C VAL A 242 -0.64 4.55 7.21
N GLY A 243 -0.34 3.26 7.14
CA GLY A 243 0.57 2.63 8.09
C GLY A 243 2.00 2.51 7.57
N PRO A 244 3.02 2.75 8.41
CA PRO A 244 4.39 2.31 8.11
C PRO A 244 4.50 0.79 8.21
N SER A 245 5.19 0.16 7.27
CA SER A 245 5.38 -1.30 7.21
C SER A 245 6.13 -1.85 8.41
N GLU A 246 7.09 -1.07 8.91
CA GLU A 246 7.89 -1.30 10.11
C GLU A 246 7.02 -1.39 11.37
N CYS A 247 5.82 -0.83 11.28
CA CYS A 247 4.92 -0.56 12.37
C CYS A 247 3.59 -1.35 12.13
N LEU A 248 3.59 -2.31 11.19
CA LEU A 248 2.45 -3.15 10.80
C LEU A 248 1.85 -3.94 11.99
N VAL A 249 2.67 -4.68 12.74
CA VAL A 249 2.21 -5.55 13.84
C VAL A 249 1.69 -4.74 15.03
N ASN A 250 2.29 -3.58 15.30
CA ASN A 250 1.97 -2.79 16.50
C ASN A 250 0.83 -1.80 16.25
N ASP A 251 0.72 -1.26 15.03
CA ASP A 251 -0.27 -0.22 14.73
C ASP A 251 -1.37 -0.75 13.82
N THR A 252 -1.01 -1.28 12.65
CA THR A 252 -2.01 -1.60 11.60
C THR A 252 -2.82 -2.86 11.92
N ILE A 253 -2.20 -3.94 12.41
CA ILE A 253 -2.92 -5.19 12.70
C ILE A 253 -3.93 -5.03 13.85
N PRO A 254 -3.59 -4.37 14.97
CA PRO A 254 -4.58 -4.06 16.01
C PRO A 254 -5.75 -3.22 15.49
N LEU A 255 -5.47 -2.26 14.61
CA LEU A 255 -6.51 -1.48 13.95
C LEU A 255 -7.39 -2.34 13.04
N LEU A 256 -6.81 -3.25 12.26
CA LEU A 256 -7.60 -4.17 11.43
C LEU A 256 -8.41 -5.16 12.27
N LYS A 257 -7.87 -5.65 13.39
CA LYS A 257 -8.59 -6.54 14.33
C LYS A 257 -9.84 -5.87 14.90
N TYR A 258 -9.77 -4.56 15.10
CA TYR A 258 -10.95 -3.78 15.49
C TYR A 258 -12.05 -3.96 14.43
N TYR A 259 -11.79 -3.71 13.16
CA TYR A 259 -12.80 -3.84 12.10
C TYR A 259 -13.15 -5.28 11.75
N ILE A 260 -12.24 -6.22 11.98
CA ILE A 260 -12.36 -7.62 11.58
C ILE A 260 -12.00 -8.50 12.78
N PRO A 261 -12.97 -8.80 13.68
CA PRO A 261 -12.71 -9.56 14.89
C PRO A 261 -12.17 -10.97 14.65
N SER A 262 -12.40 -11.53 13.46
CA SER A 262 -11.92 -12.86 13.05
C SER A 262 -10.45 -12.91 12.64
N ILE A 263 -9.73 -11.78 12.57
CA ILE A 263 -8.29 -11.79 12.30
C ILE A 263 -7.56 -12.54 13.42
N ASP A 264 -6.83 -13.57 13.04
CA ASP A 264 -5.90 -14.26 13.91
C ASP A 264 -4.58 -13.49 13.98
N VAL A 265 -4.44 -12.68 15.04
CA VAL A 265 -3.23 -11.90 15.28
C VAL A 265 -2.02 -12.80 15.55
N ASP A 266 -2.22 -14.01 16.09
CA ASP A 266 -1.12 -14.91 16.42
C ASP A 266 -0.52 -15.55 15.15
N ASN A 267 -1.31 -15.64 14.08
CA ASN A 267 -0.83 -16.03 12.75
C ASN A 267 -0.08 -14.93 12.01
N PHE A 268 -0.03 -13.69 12.51
CA PHE A 268 0.88 -12.67 12.00
C PHE A 268 2.32 -13.00 12.42
N SER A 269 2.90 -13.97 11.71
CA SER A 269 4.31 -14.22 11.86
C SER A 269 5.08 -13.08 11.19
N SER A 270 5.79 -12.29 12.01
CA SER A 270 6.86 -11.40 11.56
C SER A 270 7.95 -12.14 10.77
N SER A 271 7.95 -13.49 10.79
CA SER A 271 8.90 -14.35 10.09
C SER A 271 8.70 -14.47 8.58
N ASN A 272 7.70 -13.80 7.98
CA ASN A 272 7.62 -13.68 6.51
C ASN A 272 8.75 -12.82 5.91
N VAL A 273 9.61 -12.22 6.75
CA VAL A 273 10.94 -11.79 6.31
C VAL A 273 11.75 -13.05 6.01
N VAL A 274 11.89 -13.35 4.72
CA VAL A 274 12.68 -14.44 4.10
C VAL A 274 13.75 -14.99 5.07
N LYS A 275 13.41 -16.02 5.85
CA LYS A 275 14.34 -16.79 6.70
C LYS A 275 15.08 -17.85 5.90
N LYS A 276 15.34 -17.59 4.63
CA LYS A 276 16.25 -18.42 3.86
C LYS A 276 17.56 -17.66 3.84
N ASP A 277 18.62 -18.35 4.27
CA ASP A 277 20.00 -18.04 3.93
C ASP A 277 20.13 -18.14 2.40
N LEU A 278 19.49 -17.22 1.68
CA LEU A 278 19.66 -17.06 0.26
C LEU A 278 20.95 -16.26 0.11
N ASP A 279 21.95 -16.92 -0.47
CA ASP A 279 23.16 -16.26 -0.90
C ASP A 279 22.79 -15.05 -1.77
N GLY A 280 23.35 -13.89 -1.43
CA GLY A 280 23.17 -12.65 -2.19
C GLY A 280 22.05 -11.72 -1.74
N ILE A 281 21.31 -12.02 -0.66
CA ILE A 281 20.38 -11.03 -0.07
C ILE A 281 21.19 -9.81 0.40
N LEU A 282 20.75 -8.63 -0.03
CA LEU A 282 21.37 -7.37 0.37
C LEU A 282 20.66 -6.75 1.58
N TYR A 283 21.45 -6.04 2.39
CA TYR A 283 21.00 -5.37 3.60
C TYR A 283 21.47 -3.91 3.60
N LYS A 284 20.69 -3.03 4.25
CA LYS A 284 21.01 -1.59 4.39
C LYS A 284 22.38 -1.35 5.03
N SER A 285 22.81 -2.24 5.94
CA SER A 285 24.13 -2.17 6.59
C SER A 285 25.32 -2.37 5.65
N MET A 286 25.09 -2.82 4.40
CA MET A 286 26.13 -2.96 3.38
C MET A 286 26.46 -1.63 2.69
N LEU A 287 25.63 -0.60 2.88
CA LEU A 287 25.87 0.72 2.30
C LEU A 287 26.85 1.52 3.15
N SER A 288 27.78 2.19 2.49
CA SER A 288 28.55 3.28 3.08
C SER A 288 27.65 4.49 3.36
N HIS A 289 28.13 5.41 4.20
CA HIS A 289 27.43 6.67 4.49
C HIS A 289 27.16 7.48 3.22
N ASN A 290 28.13 7.58 2.30
CA ASN A 290 27.97 8.32 1.05
C ASN A 290 26.88 7.70 0.15
N GLU A 291 26.75 6.37 0.13
CA GLU A 291 25.70 5.69 -0.63
C GLU A 291 24.33 5.88 0.02
N LEU A 292 24.25 5.90 1.35
CA LEU A 292 23.03 6.25 2.07
C LEU A 292 22.59 7.68 1.77
N ASP A 293 23.51 8.64 1.83
CA ASP A 293 23.23 10.05 1.54
C ASP A 293 22.78 10.25 0.09
N TYR A 294 23.44 9.56 -0.85
CA TYR A 294 23.02 9.53 -2.24
C TYR A 294 21.59 9.02 -2.40
N LEU A 295 21.26 7.86 -1.80
CA LEU A 295 19.91 7.30 -1.86
C LEU A 295 18.88 8.24 -1.23
N HIS A 296 19.18 8.83 -0.07
CA HIS A 296 18.31 9.82 0.55
C HIS A 296 18.06 11.02 -0.38
N SER A 297 19.08 11.49 -1.11
CA SER A 297 18.93 12.62 -2.03
C SER A 297 17.99 12.32 -3.20
N ILE A 298 18.09 11.13 -3.81
CA ILE A 298 17.26 10.75 -4.97
C ILE A 298 15.87 10.23 -4.56
N MET A 299 15.72 9.78 -3.31
CA MET A 299 14.46 9.31 -2.71
C MET A 299 13.82 10.36 -1.79
N ARG A 300 14.13 11.65 -1.99
CA ARG A 300 13.69 12.73 -1.10
C ARG A 300 12.16 12.80 -0.96
N LEU A 301 11.39 12.62 -2.04
CA LEU A 301 9.93 12.69 -1.97
C LEU A 301 9.32 11.47 -1.27
N ASP A 302 9.90 10.28 -1.45
CA ASP A 302 9.50 9.11 -0.68
C ASP A 302 9.81 9.29 0.82
N THR A 303 10.93 9.94 1.13
CA THR A 303 11.30 10.29 2.51
C THR A 303 10.30 11.27 3.12
N MET A 304 9.94 12.33 2.38
CA MET A 304 8.93 13.29 2.80
C MET A 304 7.55 12.63 2.99
N LEU A 305 7.14 11.78 2.05
CA LEU A 305 5.89 11.02 2.15
C LEU A 305 5.87 10.16 3.42
N TYR A 306 6.93 9.38 3.66
CA TYR A 306 7.04 8.52 4.83
C TYR A 306 6.99 9.32 6.14
N GLN A 307 7.76 10.41 6.24
CA GLN A 307 7.76 11.28 7.42
C GLN A 307 6.39 11.93 7.65
N ASN A 308 5.73 12.41 6.60
CA ASN A 308 4.40 12.98 6.68
C ASN A 308 3.36 11.96 7.18
N VAL A 309 3.48 10.70 6.74
CA VAL A 309 2.65 9.60 7.23
C VAL A 309 2.88 9.35 8.72
N VAL A 310 4.13 9.15 9.14
CA VAL A 310 4.49 8.90 10.54
C VAL A 310 4.01 10.03 11.44
N ASN A 311 4.22 11.28 11.02
CA ASN A 311 3.81 12.47 11.77
C ASN A 311 2.29 12.62 11.85
N HIS A 312 1.56 12.29 10.78
CA HIS A 312 0.12 12.53 10.73
C HIS A 312 -0.72 11.42 11.37
N TYR A 313 -0.43 10.17 11.03
CA TYR A 313 -1.19 9.01 11.51
C TYR A 313 -0.67 8.51 12.87
N GLY A 314 0.52 8.95 13.27
CA GLY A 314 1.21 8.47 14.46
C GLY A 314 1.78 7.07 14.26
N SER A 315 2.79 6.71 15.05
CA SER A 315 3.22 5.33 15.18
C SER A 315 3.71 5.08 16.60
N SER A 316 3.28 3.98 17.19
CA SER A 316 3.78 3.54 18.51
C SER A 316 5.09 2.77 18.41
N CYS A 317 5.56 2.49 17.20
CA CYS A 317 6.72 1.65 16.99
C CYS A 317 8.03 2.44 17.05
N PHE A 318 8.96 1.92 17.85
CA PHE A 318 10.28 2.51 18.05
C PHE A 318 11.10 2.65 16.76
N ALA A 319 10.91 1.75 15.79
CA ALA A 319 11.58 1.82 14.49
C ALA A 319 11.18 3.09 13.69
N CYS A 320 9.96 3.59 13.91
CA CYS A 320 9.44 4.80 13.31
C CYS A 320 9.95 6.09 14.04
N ALA A 321 10.46 5.97 15.27
CA ALA A 321 10.81 7.10 16.15
C ALA A 321 12.26 7.61 16.04
N SER A 322 13.12 6.92 15.29
CA SER A 322 14.49 7.43 15.07
C SER A 322 14.42 8.66 14.18
N PRO A 323 14.79 9.86 14.67
CA PRO A 323 14.83 11.03 13.83
C PRO A 323 15.79 10.71 12.68
N VAL A 324 15.27 10.73 11.45
CA VAL A 324 16.13 10.81 10.27
C VAL A 324 17.02 12.00 10.55
N SER A 325 18.32 11.76 10.75
CA SER A 325 19.31 12.77 11.09
C SER A 325 18.99 14.00 10.27
N SER A 326 18.59 15.09 10.93
CA SER A 326 18.06 16.27 10.28
C SER A 326 19.01 16.65 9.16
N PHE A 327 18.58 16.43 7.91
CA PHE A 327 19.32 16.88 6.75
C PHE A 327 19.32 18.40 6.83
N SER A 328 20.37 18.96 7.42
CA SER A 328 20.70 20.37 7.27
C SER A 328 21.06 20.53 5.80
N GLY A 329 20.09 20.98 5.00
CA GLY A 329 20.35 21.34 3.62
C GLY A 329 21.47 22.40 3.54
N PRO A 330 22.21 22.45 2.41
CA PRO A 330 23.17 23.52 2.16
C PRO A 330 22.51 24.90 2.10
#